data_AF-A0A1H7DPU4-F1
#
_entry.id   AF-A0A1H7DPU4-F1
#
_cell.length_a   1.000
_cell.length_b   1.000
_cell.length_c   1.000
_cell.angle_alpha   90.00
_cell.angle_beta   90.00
_cell.angle_gamma   90.00
#
_symmetry.space_group_name_H-M   'P 1'
#
loop_
_entity.id
_entity.type
_entity.pdbx_description
1 polymer ?
#
loop_
_entity_poly.entity_id
_entity_poly.type
_entity_poly.pdbx_seq_one_letter_code
_entity_poly.pdbx_strand_id
1 'polypeptide(L)'
;MKVGDLFALDVVRITYVVLACAHLDHDPGNSAPRNLAALCQRCHMLHDAEEHRWQRWWNAFRLRALQDLYEDPRHARARERRRG
;
A
#
# COMPACT_ATOMS: atom_id res chain seq x y z
N MET A 1 20.82 -33.61 42.80
CA MET A 1 20.74 -32.45 41.89
C MET A 1 19.39 -32.47 41.20
N LYS A 2 18.51 -31.52 41.50
CA LYS A 2 17.20 -31.40 40.85
C LYS A 2 17.42 -30.69 39.51
N VAL A 3 17.25 -31.40 38.40
CA VAL A 3 17.25 -30.82 37.05
C VAL A 3 15.81 -30.36 36.79
N GLY A 4 15.47 -29.16 37.25
CA GLY A 4 14.09 -28.65 37.21
C GLY A 4 13.91 -27.26 36.62
N ASP A 5 14.95 -26.44 36.48
CA ASP A 5 14.76 -24.99 36.28
C ASP A 5 15.79 -24.39 35.32
N LEU A 6 15.78 -24.72 34.03
CA LEU A 6 16.66 -23.97 33.11
C LEU A 6 16.03 -23.35 31.86
N PHE A 7 14.91 -23.81 31.31
CA PHE A 7 14.38 -23.13 30.13
C PHE A 7 12.86 -23.17 30.07
N ALA A 8 12.24 -22.22 30.77
CA ALA A 8 10.95 -21.70 30.39
C ALA A 8 11.10 -21.01 29.01
N LEU A 9 11.09 -21.81 27.93
CA LEU A 9 10.92 -21.34 26.56
C LEU A 9 9.45 -20.94 26.36
N ASP A 10 8.98 -19.99 27.17
CA ASP A 10 7.60 -19.53 27.14
C ASP A 10 7.38 -18.70 25.85
N VAL A 11 6.92 -19.41 24.82
CA VAL A 11 6.26 -18.95 23.58
C VAL A 11 7.17 -18.51 22.43
N VAL A 12 7.52 -19.46 21.55
CA VAL A 12 7.93 -19.15 20.17
C VAL A 12 6.72 -18.64 19.38
N ARG A 13 6.77 -17.38 18.91
CA ARG A 13 5.72 -16.80 18.06
C ARG A 13 5.92 -17.23 16.60
N ILE A 14 5.18 -18.25 16.18
CA ILE A 14 5.14 -18.69 14.77
C ILE A 14 4.26 -17.71 14.00
N THR A 15 4.78 -17.18 12.88
CA THR A 15 4.02 -16.32 11.97
C THR A 15 3.97 -16.99 10.60
N TYR A 16 2.76 -17.20 10.09
CA TYR A 16 2.56 -17.74 8.74
C TYR A 16 2.80 -16.65 7.71
N VAL A 17 3.62 -16.95 6.71
CA VAL A 17 3.94 -16.03 5.62
C VAL A 17 3.32 -16.55 4.34
N VAL A 18 2.46 -15.74 3.73
CA VAL A 18 1.86 -16.03 2.41
C VAL A 18 2.67 -15.30 1.34
N LEU A 19 3.00 -16.03 0.27
CA LEU A 19 3.60 -15.47 -0.93
C LEU A 19 2.50 -15.16 -1.95
N ALA A 20 2.58 -13.99 -2.56
CA ALA A 20 1.72 -13.56 -3.65
C ALA A 20 2.55 -13.36 -4.93
N CYS A 21 1.93 -13.53 -6.09
CA CYS A 21 2.54 -13.22 -7.38
C CYS A 21 2.51 -11.70 -7.61
N ALA A 22 3.65 -11.11 -7.94
CA ALA A 22 3.84 -9.70 -8.22
C ALA A 22 4.41 -9.48 -9.62
N HIS A 23 3.89 -8.48 -10.33
CA HIS A 23 4.48 -7.96 -11.56
C HIS A 23 5.58 -6.96 -11.21
N LEU A 24 6.80 -7.19 -11.66
CA LEU A 24 7.97 -6.37 -11.31
C LEU A 24 7.92 -4.97 -11.93
N ASP A 25 7.23 -4.82 -13.06
CA ASP A 25 6.99 -3.55 -13.75
C ASP A 25 5.63 -2.90 -13.40
N HIS A 26 4.89 -3.47 -12.44
CA HIS A 26 3.54 -3.03 -12.04
C HIS A 26 2.48 -3.10 -13.15
N ASP A 27 2.77 -3.69 -14.31
CA ASP A 27 1.82 -3.89 -15.42
C ASP A 27 1.18 -5.28 -15.38
N PRO A 28 -0.13 -5.40 -15.05
CA PRO A 28 -0.82 -6.68 -15.04
C PRO A 28 -0.98 -7.32 -16.44
N GLY A 29 -0.70 -6.59 -17.52
CA GLY A 29 -0.68 -7.11 -18.88
C GLY A 29 0.60 -7.88 -19.23
N ASN A 30 1.69 -7.70 -18.49
CA ASN A 30 2.99 -8.32 -18.79
C ASN A 30 3.26 -9.58 -17.96
N SER A 31 2.64 -10.70 -18.37
CA SER A 31 2.80 -12.00 -17.69
C SER A 31 4.05 -12.79 -18.10
N ALA A 32 5.09 -12.14 -18.62
CA ALA A 32 6.33 -12.83 -18.97
C ALA A 32 6.97 -13.45 -17.71
N PRO A 33 7.48 -14.70 -17.74
CA PRO A 33 8.02 -15.36 -16.54
C PRO A 33 9.12 -14.57 -15.81
N ARG A 34 9.91 -13.78 -16.56
CA ARG A 34 10.95 -12.90 -16.01
C ARG A 34 10.41 -11.68 -15.26
N ASN A 35 9.15 -11.32 -15.48
CA ASN A 35 8.47 -10.18 -14.89
C ASN A 35 7.67 -10.56 -13.64
N LEU A 36 7.50 -11.86 -13.38
CA LEU A 36 6.74 -12.35 -12.24
C LEU A 36 7.66 -12.77 -11.10
N ALA A 37 7.34 -12.34 -9.88
CA ALA A 37 8.04 -12.75 -8.68
C ALA A 37 7.05 -13.21 -7.60
N ALA A 38 7.44 -14.21 -6.80
CA ALA A 38 6.70 -14.59 -5.60
C ALA A 38 7.24 -13.78 -4.40
N LEU A 39 6.46 -12.81 -3.92
CA LEU A 39 6.84 -11.93 -2.81
C LEU A 39 5.98 -12.19 -1.58
N CYS A 40 6.58 -12.15 -0.39
CA CYS A 40 5.80 -12.15 0.84
C CYS A 40 5.07 -10.82 1.02
N GLN A 41 4.05 -10.77 1.89
CA GLN A 41 3.28 -9.55 2.16
C GLN A 41 4.15 -8.31 2.43
N ARG A 42 5.23 -8.43 3.22
CA ARG A 42 6.14 -7.31 3.51
C ARG A 42 6.90 -6.85 2.25
N CYS A 43 7.50 -7.79 1.52
CA CYS A 43 8.28 -7.47 0.33
C CYS A 43 7.39 -6.90 -0.78
N HIS A 44 6.17 -7.42 -0.93
CA HIS A 44 5.18 -6.92 -1.88
C HIS A 44 4.81 -5.46 -1.57
N MET A 45 4.52 -5.15 -0.30
CA MET A 45 4.22 -3.77 0.12
C MET A 45 5.37 -2.78 -0.09
N LEU A 46 6.62 -3.25 0.04
CA LEU A 46 7.81 -2.43 -0.23
C LEU A 46 8.00 -2.19 -1.72
N HIS A 47 7.81 -3.22 -2.55
CA HIS A 47 7.88 -3.13 -4.01
C HIS A 47 6.85 -2.15 -4.56
N ASP A 48 5.60 -2.20 -4.06
CA ASP A 48 4.52 -1.33 -4.55
C ASP A 48 4.50 0.06 -3.90
N ALA A 49 5.43 0.36 -2.98
CA ALA A 49 5.33 1.56 -2.14
C ALA A 49 5.32 2.86 -2.96
N GLU A 50 6.14 2.94 -4.01
CA GLU A 50 6.23 4.11 -4.87
C GLU A 50 4.99 4.26 -5.76
N GLU A 51 4.59 3.18 -6.43
CA GLU A 51 3.38 3.15 -7.26
C GLU A 51 2.13 3.52 -6.44
N HIS A 52 1.97 2.93 -5.24
CA HIS A 52 0.89 3.30 -4.32
C HIS A 52 0.96 4.76 -3.86
N ARG A 53 2.14 5.38 -3.73
CA ARG A 53 2.25 6.82 -3.43
C ARG A 53 1.76 7.65 -4.61
N TRP A 54 2.21 7.32 -5.82
CA TRP A 54 1.81 8.02 -7.03
C TRP A 54 0.30 7.89 -7.28
N GLN A 55 -0.27 6.68 -7.21
CA GLN A 55 -1.71 6.45 -7.41
C GLN A 55 -2.56 7.19 -6.37
N ARG A 56 -2.15 7.19 -5.09
CA ARG A 56 -2.85 7.96 -4.04
C ARG A 56 -2.86 9.45 -4.33
N TRP A 57 -1.72 10.01 -4.75
CA TRP A 57 -1.63 11.40 -5.16
C TRP A 57 -2.52 11.67 -6.39
N TRP A 58 -2.42 10.85 -7.43
CA TRP A 58 -3.15 11.03 -8.68
C TRP A 58 -4.66 10.97 -8.47
N ASN A 59 -5.14 10.01 -7.68
CA ASN A 59 -6.57 9.87 -7.37
C ASN A 59 -7.11 11.06 -6.57
N ALA A 60 -6.32 11.60 -5.65
CA ALA A 60 -6.70 12.81 -4.92
C ALA A 60 -6.63 14.07 -5.81
N PHE A 61 -5.63 14.17 -6.68
CA PHE A 61 -5.44 15.27 -7.61
C PHE A 61 -6.56 15.31 -8.66
N ARG A 62 -6.83 14.20 -9.35
CA ARG A 62 -7.82 14.15 -10.45
C ARG A 62 -9.21 14.61 -10.02
N LEU A 63 -9.63 14.24 -8.81
CA LEU A 63 -10.94 14.62 -8.27
C LEU A 63 -11.01 16.11 -7.98
N ARG A 64 -9.94 16.67 -7.38
CA ARG A 64 -9.85 18.12 -7.17
C ARG A 64 -9.81 18.89 -8.49
N ALA A 65 -8.99 18.44 -9.45
CA ALA A 65 -8.86 19.09 -10.74
C ALA A 65 -10.18 19.14 -11.53
N LEU A 66 -10.96 18.06 -11.51
CA LEU A 66 -12.30 18.04 -12.13
C LEU A 66 -13.26 19.01 -11.44
N GLN A 67 -13.23 19.07 -10.10
CA GLN A 67 -14.05 20.02 -9.36
C GLN A 67 -13.65 21.46 -9.69
N ASP A 68 -12.36 21.79 -9.69
CA ASP A 68 -11.87 23.13 -9.99
C ASP A 68 -12.23 23.58 -11.42
N LEU A 69 -12.29 22.64 -12.37
CA LEU A 69 -12.64 22.93 -13.77
C LEU A 69 -14.13 23.26 -13.96
N TYR A 70 -15.03 22.57 -13.25
CA TYR A 70 -16.47 22.64 -13.50
C TYR A 70 -17.27 23.35 -12.40
N GLU A 71 -16.68 23.63 -11.25
CA GLU A 71 -17.39 24.26 -10.14
C GLU A 71 -17.60 25.77 -10.38
N ASP A 72 -18.81 26.25 -10.08
CA ASP A 72 -19.09 27.68 -10.09
C ASP A 72 -18.20 28.43 -9.06
N PRO A 73 -17.56 29.55 -9.44
CA PRO A 73 -16.65 30.29 -8.55
C PRO A 73 -17.26 30.71 -7.20
N ARG A 74 -18.59 30.86 -7.10
CA ARG A 74 -19.28 31.22 -5.85
C ARG A 74 -19.33 30.02 -4.90
N HIS A 75 -19.55 28.81 -5.43
CA HIS A 75 -19.53 27.58 -4.63
C HIS A 75 -18.11 27.25 -4.14
N ALA A 76 -17.10 27.43 -5.00
CA ALA A 76 -15.70 27.27 -4.60
C ALA A 76 -15.33 28.18 -3.42
N ARG A 77 -15.64 29.49 -3.51
CA ARG A 77 -15.41 30.46 -2.41
C ARG A 77 -16.18 30.10 -1.14
N ALA A 78 -17.41 29.62 -1.26
CA ALA A 78 -18.22 29.23 -0.10
C ALA A 78 -17.60 28.01 0.63
N ARG A 79 -17.03 27.05 -0.11
CA ARG A 79 -16.30 25.92 0.48
C ARG A 79 -15.03 26.36 1.20
N GLU A 80 -14.23 27.24 0.59
CA GLU A 80 -13.00 27.75 1.22
C GLU A 80 -13.31 28.41 2.56
N ARG A 81 -14.36 29.23 2.61
CA ARG A 81 -14.86 29.85 3.85
C ARG A 81 -15.32 28.85 4.92
N ARG A 82 -15.70 27.62 4.56
CA ARG A 82 -16.07 26.56 5.49
C ARG A 82 -14.88 25.73 5.98
N ARG A 83 -13.75 25.80 5.27
CA ARG A 83 -12.53 25.03 5.59
C ARG A 83 -11.58 25.77 6.53
N GLY A 84 -11.63 27.11 6.56
CA GLY A 84 -10.95 27.95 7.54
C GLY A 84 -11.83 28.20 8.75
#